data_AF-A6F0K9-F1
#
_entry.id   AF-A6F0K9-F1
#
_cell.length_a   1.000
_cell.length_b   1.000
_cell.length_c   1.000
_cell.angle_alpha   90.00
_cell.angle_beta   90.00
_cell.angle_gamma   90.00
#
_symmetry.space_group_name_H-M   'P 1'
#
loop_
_entity.id
_entity.type
_entity.pdbx_description
1 polymer ?
#
loop_
_entity_poly.entity_id
_entity_poly.type
_entity_poly.pdbx_seq_one_letter_code
_entity_poly.pdbx_strand_id
1 'polypeptide(L)' 'MADEHPDPGRWWKHRRRGYYSGMCWALVQTVLWIALEYHRPGIIQAMGVVIGWSYGISATLIISYFGNNIAEAWAGKVKQ' A
#
# COMPACT_ATOMS: atom_id res chain seq x y z
N MET A 1 17.34 -21.16 15.61
CA MET A 1 16.04 -21.22 16.29
C MET A 1 15.00 -20.85 15.26
N ALA A 2 14.00 -21.70 15.08
CA ALA A 2 13.02 -21.61 14.01
C ALA A 2 11.96 -20.56 14.35
N ASP A 3 12.19 -19.31 13.95
CA ASP A 3 11.14 -18.27 13.88
C ASP A 3 10.51 -18.30 12.48
N GLU A 4 10.16 -19.50 12.02
CA GLU A 4 9.47 -19.71 10.76
C GLU A 4 7.99 -19.40 11.02
N HIS A 5 7.51 -18.30 10.44
CA HIS A 5 6.15 -17.79 10.62
C HIS A 5 5.15 -18.96 10.52
N PRO A 6 4.24 -19.17 11.50
CA PRO A 6 3.52 -20.44 11.69
C PRO A 6 2.62 -20.87 10.51
N ASP A 7 2.49 -20.06 9.47
CA ASP A 7 1.86 -20.41 8.20
C ASP A 7 2.26 -19.39 7.09
N PRO A 8 3.33 -19.67 6.31
CA PRO A 8 3.83 -18.75 5.28
C PRO A 8 2.80 -18.49 4.17
N GLY A 9 1.87 -19.43 3.93
CA GLY A 9 0.80 -19.27 2.95
C GLY A 9 -0.24 -18.23 3.38
N ARG A 10 -0.58 -18.20 4.67
CA ARG A 10 -1.49 -17.18 5.25
C ARG A 10 -0.91 -15.77 5.15
N TRP A 11 0.37 -15.62 5.46
CA TRP A 11 1.06 -14.33 5.41
C TRP A 11 1.16 -13.80 3.97
N TRP A 12 1.51 -14.65 3.01
CA TRP A 12 1.52 -14.30 1.58
C TRP A 12 0.13 -13.96 1.03
N LYS A 13 -0.92 -14.64 1.49
CA LYS A 13 -2.32 -14.36 1.10
C LYS A 13 -2.81 -13.03 1.69
N HIS A 14 -2.47 -12.74 2.95
CA HIS A 14 -2.84 -11.48 3.61
C HIS A 14 -2.20 -10.27 2.91
N ARG A 15 -0.92 -10.39 2.53
CA ARG A 15 -0.21 -9.32 1.83
C ARG A 15 -0.70 -9.05 0.41
N ARG A 16 -1.00 -10.11 -0.36
CA ARG A 16 -1.62 -9.94 -1.68
C ARG A 16 -2.97 -9.22 -1.57
N ARG A 17 -3.78 -9.55 -0.56
CA ARG A 17 -5.00 -8.78 -0.26
C ARG A 17 -4.69 -7.32 0.05
N GLY A 18 -3.71 -7.04 0.91
CA GLY A 18 -3.29 -5.67 1.23
C GLY A 18 -2.88 -4.85 -0.01
N TYR A 19 -2.10 -5.46 -0.91
CA TYR A 19 -1.70 -4.85 -2.19
C TYR A 19 -2.91 -4.51 -3.08
N TYR A 20 -3.76 -5.50 -3.38
CA TYR A 20 -4.92 -5.27 -4.27
C TYR A 20 -5.95 -4.34 -3.63
N SER A 21 -6.19 -4.46 -2.32
CA SER A 21 -7.04 -3.54 -1.57
C SER A 21 -6.49 -2.12 -1.61
N GLY A 22 -5.19 -1.91 -1.39
CA GLY A 22 -4.56 -0.60 -1.45
C GLY A 22 -4.62 0.01 -2.86
N MET A 23 -4.39 -0.80 -3.89
CA MET A 23 -4.44 -0.33 -5.29
C MET A 23 -5.87 0.02 -5.73
N CYS A 24 -6.85 -0.84 -5.41
CA CYS A 24 -8.27 -0.58 -5.67
C CYS A 24 -8.75 0.66 -4.90
N TRP A 25 -8.37 0.77 -3.63
CA TRP A 25 -8.71 1.91 -2.78
C TRP A 25 -8.15 3.22 -3.34
N ALA A 26 -6.88 3.25 -3.74
CA ALA A 26 -6.27 4.44 -4.33
C ALA A 26 -7.00 4.90 -5.61
N LEU A 27 -7.43 3.97 -6.47
CA LEU A 27 -8.19 4.27 -7.68
C LEU A 27 -9.58 4.85 -7.36
N VAL A 28 -10.33 4.21 -6.47
CA VAL A 28 -11.65 4.70 -6.03
C VAL A 28 -11.52 6.07 -5.39
N GLN A 29 -10.52 6.22 -4.51
CA GLN A 29 -10.27 7.46 -3.80
C GLN A 29 -9.91 8.62 -4.75
N THR A 30 -9.15 8.36 -5.82
CA THR A 30 -8.83 9.36 -6.83
C THR A 30 -10.10 9.89 -7.50
N VAL A 31 -11.03 9.01 -7.88
CA VAL A 31 -12.30 9.41 -8.48
C VAL A 31 -13.15 10.22 -7.50
N LEU A 32 -13.17 9.84 -6.22
CA LEU A 32 -13.90 10.58 -5.19
C LEU A 32 -13.35 11.99 -4.99
N TRP A 33 -12.02 12.17 -4.98
CA TRP A 33 -11.42 13.51 -4.87
C TRP A 33 -11.73 14.39 -6.09
N ILE A 34 -11.71 13.83 -7.29
CA ILE A 34 -12.10 14.53 -8.51
C ILE A 34 -13.57 14.98 -8.44
N ALA A 35 -14.47 14.07 -8.04
CA ALA A 35 -15.89 14.39 -7.88
C ALA A 35 -16.12 15.46 -6.80
N LEU A 36 -15.34 15.41 -5.71
CA LEU A 36 -15.44 16.38 -4.62
C LEU A 36 -14.98 17.77 -5.04
N GLU A 37 -13.88 17.88 -5.80
CA GLU A 37 -13.41 19.14 -6.37
C GLU A 37 -14.42 19.75 -7.33
N TYR A 38 -15.09 18.92 -8.14
CA TYR A 38 -16.15 19.39 -9.03
C TYR A 38 -17.35 19.96 -8.26
N HIS A 39 -17.70 19.37 -7.11
CA HIS A 39 -18.81 19.84 -6.28
C HIS A 39 -18.42 21.04 -5.39
N ARG A 40 -17.16 21.11 -4.96
CA ARG A 40 -16.60 22.12 -4.06
C ARG A 40 -15.20 22.51 -4.55
N PRO A 41 -15.10 23.49 -5.46
CA PRO A 41 -13.81 23.91 -6.00
C PRO A 41 -12.90 24.46 -4.89
N GLY A 42 -11.61 24.11 -4.95
CA GLY A 42 -10.59 24.46 -3.97
C GLY A 42 -10.45 23.47 -2.80
N ILE A 43 -11.29 22.43 -2.72
CA ILE A 43 -11.26 21.48 -1.61
C ILE A 43 -10.02 20.58 -1.62
N ILE A 44 -9.49 20.24 -2.80
CA ILE A 44 -8.23 19.48 -2.92
C ILE A 44 -7.08 20.26 -2.29
N GLN A 45 -7.03 21.57 -2.53
CA GLN A 45 -5.97 22.42 -1.99
C GLN A 45 -6.09 22.57 -0.47
N ALA A 46 -7.32 22.75 0.03
CA ALA A 46 -7.60 22.83 1.46
C ALA A 46 -7.32 21.50 2.20
N MET A 47 -7.56 20.36 1.55
CA MET A 47 -7.38 19.02 2.12
C MET A 47 -6.06 18.36 1.73
N GLY A 48 -5.11 19.08 1.14
CA GLY A 48 -3.88 18.52 0.58
C GLY A 48 -3.10 17.63 1.57
N VAL A 49 -3.04 18.01 2.85
CA VAL A 49 -2.41 17.22 3.91
C VAL A 49 -3.14 15.89 4.13
N VAL A 50 -4.48 15.91 4.23
CA VAL A 50 -5.32 14.70 4.40
C VAL A 50 -5.18 13.78 3.20
N ILE A 51 -5.18 14.36 1.99
CA ILE A 51 -4.97 13.65 0.74
C ILE A 51 -3.60 12.96 0.77
N GLY A 52 -2.55 13.68 1.15
CA GLY A 52 -1.19 13.13 1.31
C GLY A 52 -1.14 11.93 2.26
N TRP A 53 -1.73 12.02 3.45
CA TRP A 53 -1.79 10.90 4.41
C TRP A 53 -2.55 9.70 3.86
N SER A 54 -3.66 9.95 3.16
CA SER A 54 -4.51 8.88 2.63
C SER A 54 -3.84 8.08 1.50
N TYR A 55 -3.09 8.75 0.62
CA TYR A 55 -2.26 8.07 -0.38
C TYR A 55 -0.99 7.48 0.24
N GLY A 56 -0.48 8.07 1.32
CA GLY A 56 0.63 7.52 2.09
C GLY A 56 0.34 6.10 2.59
N ILE A 57 -0.85 5.86 3.16
CA ILE A 57 -1.26 4.51 3.62
C ILE A 57 -1.29 3.52 2.46
N SER A 58 -1.87 3.91 1.32
CA SER A 58 -1.93 3.07 0.12
C SER A 58 -0.53 2.76 -0.42
N ALA A 59 0.36 3.76 -0.44
CA ALA A 59 1.75 3.59 -0.83
C ALA A 59 2.50 2.67 0.15
N THR A 60 2.27 2.78 1.46
CA THR A 60 2.87 1.88 2.45
C THR A 60 2.42 0.43 2.24
N LEU A 61 1.14 0.19 1.93
CA LEU A 61 0.65 -1.16 1.63
C LEU A 61 1.27 -1.76 0.37
N ILE A 62 1.46 -0.93 -0.67
CA ILE A 62 2.10 -1.34 -1.93
C ILE A 62 3.59 -1.59 -1.70
N ILE A 63 4.30 -0.69 -1.03
CA ILE A 63 5.73 -0.81 -0.73
C ILE A 63 5.99 -1.99 0.20
N SER A 64 5.13 -2.27 1.18
CA SER A 64 5.29 -3.43 2.07
C SER A 64 5.32 -4.76 1.32
N TYR A 65 4.62 -4.83 0.18
CA TYR A 65 4.67 -5.99 -0.71
C TYR A 65 6.01 -6.09 -1.45
N PHE A 66 6.51 -4.97 -2.02
CA PHE A 66 7.77 -4.96 -2.76
C PHE A 66 9.02 -5.02 -1.87
N GLY A 67 9.04 -4.26 -0.77
CA GLY A 67 10.16 -4.16 0.14
C GLY A 67 10.51 -5.51 0.77
N ASN A 68 9.51 -6.37 1.01
CA ASN A 68 9.76 -7.72 1.47
C ASN A 68 10.35 -8.62 0.39
N ASN A 69 9.89 -8.53 -0.86
CA ASN A 69 10.50 -9.28 -1.97
C ASN A 69 11.94 -8.85 -2.23
N ILE A 70 12.24 -7.55 -2.08
CA ILE A 70 13.59 -7.01 -2.17
C ILE A 70 14.44 -7.51 -1.00
N ALA A 71 13.93 -7.50 0.23
CA ALA A 71 14.63 -8.02 1.40
C ALA A 71 14.92 -9.52 1.28
N GLU A 72 13.97 -10.33 0.78
CA GLU A 72 14.17 -11.76 0.51
C GLU A 72 15.21 -11.99 -0.60
N ALA A 73 15.15 -11.21 -1.69
CA ALA A 73 16.15 -11.29 -2.77
C ALA A 73 17.56 -10.88 -2.31
N TRP A 74 17.66 -9.88 -1.42
CA TRP A 74 18.92 -9.43 -0.85
C TRP A 74 19.48 -10.43 0.16
N ALA A 75 18.65 -10.97 1.05
CA ALA A 75 19.03 -12.02 2.00
C ALA A 75 19.44 -13.33 1.28
N GLY A 76 18.82 -13.65 0.15
CA GLY A 76 19.22 -14.77 -0.71
C GLY A 76 20.58 -14.58 -1.37
N LYS A 77 20.91 -13.34 -1.78
CA LYS A 77 22.24 -13.00 -2.33
C LYS A 77 23.36 -13.04 -1.30
N VAL A 78 23.10 -12.70 -0.04
CA VAL A 78 24.11 -12.70 1.04
C VAL A 78 24.44 -14.13 1.54
N LYS A 79 23.59 -15.12 1.23
CA LYS A 79 23.80 -16.53 1.56
C LYS A 79 24.58 -17.33 0.51
N GLN A 80 24.90 -16.74 -0.65
CA GLN A 80 25.86 -17.30 -1.62
C GLN A 80 27.26 -16.75 -1.36
#